data_AF-A0A8J8M9M6-F1
#
_entry.id   AF-A0A8J8M9M6-F1
#
_cell.length_a   1.000
_cell.length_b   1.000
_cell.length_c   1.000
_cell.angle_alpha   90.00
_cell.angle_beta   90.00
_cell.angle_gamma   90.00
#
_symmetry.space_group_name_H-M   'P 1'
#
loop_
_entity.id
_entity.type
_entity.pdbx_description
1 polymer ?
#
loop_
_entity_poly.entity_id
_entity_poly.type
_entity_poly.pdbx_seq_one_letter_code
_entity_poly.pdbx_strand_id
1 'polypeptide(L)'
;MHQNDIKRMRMEIARTIKEVFGNRIKSLEIYDIVEVPSHWAFKIKFIVYDYFVVLFNYELDIIGFSIELGSGKYVSLSQEKHCYSNTDMATFINEIKEELELRIPDKYLIARGWM
;
A
#
# COMPACT_ATOMS: atom_id res chain seq x y z
N MET A 1 -17.48 -3.04 -13.51
CA MET A 1 -16.04 -3.35 -13.67
C MET A 1 -15.91 -4.78 -14.14
N HIS A 2 -15.11 -5.06 -15.17
CA HIS A 2 -14.87 -6.41 -15.67
C HIS A 2 -13.61 -7.02 -15.02
N GLN A 3 -13.44 -8.36 -15.06
CA GLN A 3 -12.29 -9.05 -14.46
C GLN A 3 -10.93 -8.52 -14.96
N ASN A 4 -10.85 -8.17 -16.26
CA ASN A 4 -9.65 -7.56 -16.84
C ASN A 4 -9.31 -6.19 -16.23
N ASP A 5 -10.32 -5.42 -15.81
CA ASP A 5 -10.14 -4.11 -15.20
C ASP A 5 -9.56 -4.24 -13.79
N ILE A 6 -10.06 -5.20 -12.98
CA ILE A 6 -9.51 -5.51 -11.65
C ILE A 6 -8.05 -5.97 -11.75
N LYS A 7 -7.74 -6.83 -12.71
CA LYS A 7 -6.35 -7.26 -12.94
C LYS A 7 -5.45 -6.08 -13.27
N ARG A 8 -5.89 -5.19 -14.17
CA ARG A 8 -5.14 -4.00 -14.53
C ARG A 8 -4.94 -3.06 -13.34
N MET A 9 -6.00 -2.81 -12.57
CA MET A 9 -5.98 -1.97 -11.37
C MET A 9 -4.94 -2.48 -10.36
N ARG A 10 -4.96 -3.78 -10.02
CA ARG A 10 -3.98 -4.41 -9.12
C ARG A 10 -2.54 -4.17 -9.58
N MET A 11 -2.28 -4.38 -10.87
CA MET A 11 -0.95 -4.21 -11.45
C MET A 11 -0.52 -2.75 -11.47
N GLU A 12 -1.44 -1.83 -11.73
CA GLU A 12 -1.18 -0.39 -11.73
C GLU A 12 -0.82 0.12 -10.35
N ILE A 13 -1.60 -0.23 -9.32
CA ILE A 13 -1.32 0.14 -7.92
C ILE A 13 0.03 -0.46 -7.49
N ALA A 14 0.27 -1.74 -7.77
CA ALA A 14 1.53 -2.39 -7.43
C ALA A 14 2.74 -1.72 -8.12
N ARG A 15 2.56 -1.25 -9.36
CA ARG A 15 3.58 -0.50 -10.09
C ARG A 15 3.81 0.87 -9.44
N THR A 16 2.76 1.63 -9.15
CA THR A 16 2.88 2.94 -8.49
C THR A 16 3.57 2.83 -7.12
N ILE A 17 3.24 1.81 -6.33
CA ILE A 17 3.93 1.51 -5.07
C ILE A 17 5.44 1.31 -5.31
N LYS A 18 5.81 0.50 -6.31
CA LYS A 18 7.23 0.28 -6.66
C LYS A 18 7.92 1.55 -7.16
N GLU A 19 7.23 2.39 -7.92
CA GLU A 19 7.78 3.65 -8.45
C GLU A 19 8.02 4.66 -7.32
N VAL A 20 7.07 4.81 -6.38
CA VAL A 20 7.19 5.78 -5.26
C VAL A 20 8.27 5.37 -4.26
N PHE A 21 8.30 4.10 -3.85
CA PHE A 21 9.27 3.64 -2.85
C PHE A 21 10.61 3.21 -3.46
N GLY A 22 10.66 2.87 -4.74
CA GLY A 22 11.87 2.52 -5.46
C GLY A 22 12.66 1.40 -4.78
N ASN A 23 13.95 1.64 -4.53
CA ASN A 23 14.87 0.70 -3.88
C ASN A 23 14.59 0.46 -2.37
N ARG A 24 13.60 1.12 -1.79
CA ARG A 24 13.19 0.95 -0.38
C ARG A 24 12.25 -0.25 -0.20
N ILE A 25 11.71 -0.82 -1.28
CA ILE A 25 10.88 -2.03 -1.23
C ILE A 25 11.74 -3.27 -1.38
N LYS A 26 11.52 -4.24 -0.48
CA LYS A 26 12.18 -5.54 -0.52
C LYS A 26 11.33 -6.64 -1.15
N SER A 27 10.05 -6.64 -0.88
CA SER A 27 9.10 -7.62 -1.40
C SER A 27 7.74 -6.97 -1.59
N LEU A 28 6.97 -7.46 -2.56
CA LEU A 28 5.59 -7.04 -2.82
C LEU A 28 4.80 -8.26 -3.33
N GLU A 29 3.68 -8.52 -2.69
CA GLU A 29 2.79 -9.65 -2.98
C GLU A 29 1.34 -9.15 -3.07
N ILE A 30 0.61 -9.65 -4.06
CA ILE A 30 -0.83 -9.41 -4.21
C ILE A 30 -1.56 -10.69 -3.79
N TYR A 31 -2.50 -10.59 -2.87
CA TYR A 31 -3.16 -11.76 -2.27
C TYR A 31 -4.60 -11.44 -1.85
N ASP A 32 -5.31 -12.44 -1.30
CA ASP A 32 -6.72 -12.34 -0.87
C ASP A 32 -7.64 -11.76 -1.97
N ILE A 33 -7.48 -12.27 -3.19
CA ILE A 33 -8.24 -11.81 -4.36
C ILE A 33 -9.65 -12.39 -4.32
N VAL A 34 -10.65 -11.52 -4.30
CA VAL A 34 -12.07 -11.84 -4.43
C VAL A 34 -12.58 -11.27 -5.74
N GLU A 35 -13.08 -12.15 -6.63
CA GLU A 35 -13.58 -11.80 -7.96
C GLU A 35 -14.96 -12.42 -8.21
N VAL A 36 -15.98 -11.97 -7.46
CA VAL A 36 -17.36 -12.44 -7.63
C VAL A 36 -18.28 -11.30 -8.12
N PRO A 37 -19.46 -11.60 -8.68
CA PRO A 37 -20.40 -10.56 -9.06
C PRO A 37 -20.72 -9.62 -7.90
N SER A 38 -20.64 -8.31 -8.13
CA SER A 38 -20.92 -7.26 -7.14
C SER A 38 -20.00 -7.23 -5.91
N HIS A 39 -18.93 -8.03 -5.87
CA HIS A 39 -17.96 -7.99 -4.78
C HIS A 39 -16.54 -8.27 -5.29
N TRP A 40 -15.72 -7.23 -5.21
CA TRP A 40 -14.31 -7.28 -5.58
C TRP A 40 -13.45 -6.73 -4.46
N ALA A 41 -12.44 -7.52 -4.10
CA ALA A 41 -11.47 -7.16 -3.09
C ALA A 41 -10.11 -7.74 -3.44
N PHE A 42 -9.05 -7.07 -3.00
CA PHE A 42 -7.71 -7.63 -3.01
C PHE A 42 -6.83 -6.89 -2.01
N LYS A 43 -5.71 -7.52 -1.68
CA LYS A 43 -4.70 -6.94 -0.80
C LYS A 43 -3.35 -6.93 -1.47
N ILE A 44 -2.53 -5.96 -1.08
CA ILE A 44 -1.11 -5.91 -1.45
C ILE A 44 -0.29 -5.80 -0.17
N LYS A 45 0.55 -6.80 0.10
CA LYS A 45 1.50 -6.78 1.20
C LYS A 45 2.89 -6.48 0.67
N PHE A 46 3.62 -5.58 1.32
CA PHE A 46 4.99 -5.28 0.95
C PHE A 46 5.85 -4.94 2.17
N ILE A 47 7.14 -5.25 2.07
CA ILE A 47 8.13 -4.86 3.07
C ILE A 47 8.85 -3.62 2.55
N VAL A 48 8.87 -2.57 3.37
CA VAL A 48 9.43 -1.27 3.01
C VAL A 48 10.40 -0.75 4.07
N TYR A 49 11.47 -0.10 3.61
CA TYR A 49 12.61 0.39 4.41
C TYR A 49 13.33 -0.71 5.24
N ASP A 50 13.12 -1.99 4.92
CA ASP A 50 13.51 -3.11 5.81
C ASP A 50 13.00 -2.93 7.26
N TYR A 51 11.91 -2.18 7.45
CA TYR A 51 11.45 -1.73 8.76
C TYR A 51 9.98 -2.07 9.00
N PHE A 52 9.10 -1.76 8.03
CA PHE A 52 7.67 -2.01 8.14
C PHE A 52 7.19 -3.08 7.16
N VAL A 53 6.25 -3.88 7.62
CA VAL A 53 5.34 -4.65 6.77
C VAL A 53 4.09 -3.79 6.58
N VAL A 54 3.81 -3.41 5.34
CA VAL A 54 2.67 -2.56 4.98
C VAL A 54 1.66 -3.36 4.18
N LEU A 55 0.39 -3.12 4.49
CA LEU A 55 -0.76 -3.72 3.85
C LEU A 55 -1.61 -2.62 3.20
N PHE A 56 -1.79 -2.72 1.89
CA PHE A 56 -2.84 -2.04 1.15
C PHE A 56 -4.06 -2.96 1.03
N ASN A 57 -5.26 -2.42 1.26
CA ASN A 57 -6.52 -3.12 1.06
C ASN A 57 -7.37 -2.35 0.05
N TYR A 58 -8.01 -3.07 -0.87
CA TYR A 58 -9.09 -2.59 -1.72
C TYR A 58 -10.33 -3.45 -1.47
N GLU A 59 -11.47 -2.82 -1.23
CA GLU A 59 -12.76 -3.48 -0.96
C GLU A 59 -13.89 -2.60 -1.50
N LEU A 60 -14.56 -3.04 -2.58
CA LEU A 60 -15.72 -2.33 -3.15
C LEU A 60 -15.50 -0.82 -3.38
N ASP A 61 -14.32 -0.42 -3.85
CA ASP A 61 -13.85 0.97 -4.04
C ASP A 61 -13.21 1.63 -2.80
N ILE A 62 -13.40 1.09 -1.59
CA ILE A 62 -12.73 1.60 -0.39
C ILE A 62 -11.27 1.15 -0.40
N ILE A 63 -10.36 2.08 -0.13
CA ILE A 63 -8.93 1.82 -0.05
C ILE A 63 -8.32 2.29 1.26
N GLY A 64 -7.22 1.65 1.67
CA GLY A 64 -6.46 2.07 2.84
C GLY A 64 -5.13 1.35 2.99
N PHE A 65 -4.19 2.01 3.64
CA PHE A 65 -2.88 1.48 4.00
C PHE A 65 -2.77 1.29 5.51
N SER A 66 -2.07 0.25 5.93
CA SER A 66 -1.81 -0.02 7.34
C SER A 66 -0.47 -0.70 7.57
N ILE A 67 0.14 -0.47 8.73
CA ILE A 67 1.31 -1.20 9.21
C ILE A 67 0.82 -2.46 9.95
N GLU A 68 1.36 -3.63 9.60
CA GLU A 68 1.14 -4.86 10.33
C GLU A 68 2.06 -4.91 11.57
N LEU A 69 1.48 -5.03 12.76
CA LEU A 69 2.22 -5.16 14.04
C LEU A 69 2.38 -6.63 14.48
N GLY A 70 1.84 -7.57 13.70
CA GLY A 70 1.73 -8.99 14.05
C GLY A 70 0.47 -9.30 14.87
N SER A 71 0.19 -10.60 15.02
CA SER A 71 -0.99 -11.11 15.74
C SER A 71 -2.33 -10.53 15.25
N GLY A 72 -2.44 -10.23 13.95
CA GLY A 72 -3.65 -9.64 13.36
C GLY A 72 -3.93 -8.19 13.75
N LYS A 73 -2.95 -7.48 14.33
CA LYS A 73 -3.07 -6.05 14.68
C LYS A 73 -2.48 -5.17 13.60
N TYR A 74 -3.20 -4.09 13.32
CA TYR A 74 -2.85 -3.13 12.27
C TYR A 74 -2.96 -1.70 12.79
N VAL A 75 -2.08 -0.83 12.29
CA VAL A 75 -2.15 0.62 12.52
C VAL A 75 -2.42 1.29 11.19
N SER A 76 -3.53 2.02 11.09
CA SER A 76 -3.85 2.77 9.87
C SER A 76 -2.79 3.83 9.58
N LEU A 77 -2.45 3.99 8.30
CA LEU A 77 -1.58 5.05 7.80
C LEU A 77 -2.38 6.23 7.23
N SER A 78 -3.68 6.05 6.96
CA SER A 78 -4.60 7.15 6.62
C SER A 78 -5.54 7.43 7.80
N GLN A 79 -5.81 8.71 8.07
CA GLN A 79 -6.82 9.10 9.08
C GLN A 79 -8.24 9.08 8.52
N GLU A 80 -8.38 9.39 7.24
CA GLU A 80 -9.68 9.44 6.55
C GLU A 80 -9.91 8.18 5.71
N LYS A 81 -11.18 7.99 5.32
CA LYS A 81 -11.58 6.95 4.39
C LYS A 81 -11.36 7.45 2.97
N HIS A 82 -10.69 6.65 2.16
CA HIS A 82 -10.44 6.96 0.75
C HIS A 82 -11.21 6.00 -0.15
N CYS A 83 -11.68 6.53 -1.28
CA CYS A 83 -12.26 5.74 -2.36
C CYS A 83 -11.32 5.79 -3.57
N TYR A 84 -11.02 4.64 -4.17
CA TYR A 84 -10.14 4.54 -5.33
C TYR A 84 -10.63 5.44 -6.48
N SER A 85 -11.93 5.44 -6.75
CA SER A 85 -12.54 6.27 -7.80
C SER A 85 -12.29 7.78 -7.66
N ASN A 86 -12.05 8.27 -6.44
CA ASN A 86 -11.91 9.70 -6.13
C ASN A 86 -10.51 10.06 -5.61
N THR A 87 -9.56 9.13 -5.64
CA THR A 87 -8.22 9.32 -5.07
C THR A 87 -7.16 9.30 -6.17
N ASP A 88 -6.33 10.33 -6.23
CA ASP A 88 -5.09 10.28 -6.99
C ASP A 88 -4.11 9.32 -6.29
N MET A 89 -3.99 8.10 -6.82
CA MET A 89 -3.23 7.04 -6.17
C MET A 89 -1.75 7.38 -6.02
N ALA A 90 -1.16 8.14 -6.95
CA ALA A 90 0.25 8.52 -6.86
C ALA A 90 0.47 9.50 -5.70
N THR A 91 -0.40 10.50 -5.55
CA THR A 91 -0.39 11.46 -4.45
C THR A 91 -0.61 10.75 -3.12
N PHE A 92 -1.65 9.92 -3.04
CA PHE A 92 -1.96 9.18 -1.81
C PHE A 92 -0.81 8.25 -1.39
N ILE A 93 -0.17 7.53 -2.33
CA ILE A 93 0.97 6.67 -1.99
C ILE A 93 2.19 7.51 -1.53
N ASN A 94 2.39 8.72 -2.05
CA ASN A 94 3.44 9.63 -1.56
C ASN A 94 3.15 10.12 -0.14
N GLU A 95 1.91 10.48 0.19
CA GLU A 95 1.52 10.85 1.56
C GLU A 95 1.78 9.68 2.53
N ILE A 96 1.46 8.45 2.11
CA ILE A 96 1.76 7.24 2.90
C ILE A 96 3.25 7.03 3.07
N LYS A 97 4.07 7.34 2.06
CA LYS A 97 5.52 7.30 2.16
C LYS A 97 6.03 8.30 3.20
N GLU A 98 5.55 9.54 3.18
CA GLU A 98 5.93 10.58 4.14
C GLU A 98 5.53 10.16 5.58
N GLU A 99 4.32 9.65 5.76
CA GLU A 99 3.85 9.12 7.05
C GLU A 99 4.69 7.95 7.58
N LEU A 100 5.21 7.09 6.69
CA LEU A 100 6.12 6.01 7.08
C LEU A 100 7.49 6.56 7.47
N GLU A 101 8.04 7.50 6.69
CA GLU A 101 9.35 8.11 6.96
C GLU A 101 9.35 8.86 8.31
N LEU A 102 8.26 9.55 8.67
CA LEU A 102 8.09 10.17 9.99
C LEU A 102 8.14 9.19 11.18
N ARG A 103 7.85 7.91 10.95
CA ARG A 103 7.81 6.87 11.99
C ARG A 103 9.11 6.07 12.06
N ILE A 104 10.04 6.28 11.14
CA ILE A 104 11.35 5.62 11.11
C ILE A 104 12.39 6.60 11.66
N PRO A 105 13.28 6.17 12.57
CA PRO A 105 14.32 7.06 13.08
C PRO A 105 15.22 7.60 11.97
N ASP A 106 15.45 8.92 11.93
CA ASP A 106 16.28 9.57 10.89
C ASP A 106 17.65 8.90 10.73
N LYS A 107 18.31 8.58 11.85
CA LYS A 107 19.61 7.88 11.86
C LYS A 107 19.60 6.55 11.10
N TYR A 108 18.46 5.86 11.05
CA TYR A 108 18.30 4.61 10.31
C TYR A 108 18.19 4.87 8.81
N LEU A 109 17.40 5.88 8.41
CA LEU A 109 17.26 6.28 7.01
C LEU A 109 18.59 6.81 6.43
N ILE A 110 19.30 7.66 7.18
CA ILE A 110 20.61 8.20 6.81
C ILE A 110 21.64 7.07 6.61
N ALA A 111 21.70 6.11 7.54
CA ALA A 111 22.63 4.97 7.44
C ALA A 111 22.39 4.08 6.21
N ARG A 112 21.21 4.17 5.60
CA ARG A 112 20.82 3.43 4.38
C ARG A 112 20.84 4.30 3.12
N GLY A 113 21.14 5.60 3.23
CA GLY A 113 21.12 6.55 2.12
C GLY A 113 19.71 6.83 1.57
N TRP A 114 18.69 6.76 2.42
CA TRP A 114 17.30 7.02 2.04
C TRP A 114 16.82 8.45 2.37
N MET A 115 17.61 9.17 3.16
CA MET A 115 17.49 10.58 3.53
C MET A 115 18.84 11.28 3.30
#